data_AF-A0A924F8Z4-F1
#
_entry.id   AF-A0A924F8Z4-F1
#
_cell.length_a   1.000
_cell.length_b   1.000
_cell.length_c   1.000
_cell.angle_alpha   90.00
_cell.angle_beta   90.00
_cell.angle_gamma   90.00
#
_symmetry.space_group_name_H-M   'P 1'
#
loop_
_entity.id
_entity.type
_entity.pdbx_description
1 polymer ?
#
loop_
_entity_poly.entity_id
_entity_poly.type
_entity_poly.pdbx_seq_one_letter_code
_entity_poly.pdbx_strand_id
1 'polypeptide(L)'
;MNSDADIVRRVNESYFRLNADIFHMMRERESPMEIIADGDLISFCEIAEKQKRSLPGVADDDLRPYLRALKQIGYRGFIFIEGNTDDPAAEIPISFKYLSDQISEVYSAP
;
A
#
# COMPACT_ATOMS: atom_id res chain seq x y z
N MET A 1 12.91 -15.48 13.53
CA MET A 1 12.50 -14.07 13.66
C MET A 1 10.97 -14.10 13.66
N ASN A 2 10.31 -13.46 14.62
CA ASN A 2 8.83 -13.36 14.58
C ASN A 2 8.49 -12.31 13.52
N SER A 3 7.42 -12.50 12.74
CA SER A 3 6.94 -11.46 11.82
C SER A 3 6.34 -10.27 12.60
N ASP A 4 6.17 -9.12 11.94
CA ASP A 4 5.50 -7.97 12.56
C ASP A 4 4.07 -8.33 13.00
N ALA A 5 3.37 -9.16 12.21
CA ALA A 5 2.05 -9.69 12.53
C ALA A 5 2.07 -10.57 13.80
N ASP A 6 3.11 -11.39 14.00
CA ASP A 6 3.26 -12.19 15.23
C ASP A 6 3.38 -11.29 16.46
N ILE A 7 4.10 -10.16 16.34
CA ILE A 7 4.26 -9.19 17.43
C ILE A 7 2.91 -8.55 17.75
N VAL A 8 2.19 -8.08 16.74
CA VAL A 8 0.85 -7.49 16.91
C VAL A 8 -0.12 -8.47 17.57
N ARG A 9 -0.16 -9.73 17.11
CA ARG A 9 -1.00 -10.78 17.71
C ARG A 9 -0.65 -11.06 19.17
N ARG A 10 0.63 -11.04 19.54
CA ARG A 10 1.07 -11.25 20.92
C ARG A 10 0.74 -10.09 21.85
N VAL A 11 0.83 -8.86 21.36
CA VAL A 11 0.43 -7.67 22.10
C VAL A 11 -1.09 -7.70 22.34
N ASN A 12 -1.88 -8.16 21.36
CA ASN A 12 -3.33 -8.37 21.48
C ASN A 12 -4.10 -7.11 21.94
N GLU A 13 -3.73 -5.94 21.40
CA GLU A 13 -4.36 -4.66 21.69
C GLU A 13 -5.03 -4.07 20.44
N SER A 14 -6.26 -3.59 20.58
CA SER A 14 -7.08 -3.16 19.43
C SER A 14 -6.53 -1.94 18.69
N TYR A 15 -5.73 -1.12 19.38
CA TYR A 15 -5.09 0.09 18.83
C TYR A 15 -3.64 -0.13 18.36
N PHE A 16 -3.07 -1.32 18.58
CA PHE A 16 -1.75 -1.68 18.08
C PHE A 16 -1.93 -2.57 16.84
N ARG A 17 -1.72 -2.01 15.65
CA ARG A 17 -2.12 -2.59 14.36
C ARG A 17 -1.02 -2.45 13.32
N LEU A 18 -1.16 -3.16 12.20
CA LEU A 18 -0.20 -3.12 11.09
C LEU A 18 -0.48 -1.95 10.14
N ASN A 19 0.61 -1.46 9.56
CA ASN A 19 0.63 -0.60 8.39
C ASN A 19 1.12 -1.42 7.20
N ALA A 20 0.31 -1.53 6.15
CA ALA A 20 0.72 -2.13 4.90
C ALA A 20 1.51 -1.10 4.07
N ASP A 21 2.82 -1.07 4.26
CA ASP A 21 3.74 -0.25 3.46
C ASP A 21 4.10 -0.97 2.15
N ILE A 22 3.42 -0.60 1.07
CA ILE A 22 3.60 -1.23 -0.25
C ILE A 22 4.99 -0.96 -0.83
N PHE A 23 5.62 0.16 -0.48
CA PHE A 23 7.00 0.44 -0.92
C PHE A 23 7.95 -0.58 -0.32
N HIS A 24 7.93 -0.76 1.01
CA HIS A 24 8.79 -1.74 1.67
C HIS A 24 8.49 -3.17 1.25
N MET A 25 7.21 -3.54 1.09
CA MET A 25 6.84 -4.85 0.53
C MET A 25 7.49 -5.08 -0.85
N MET A 26 7.44 -4.10 -1.75
CA MET A 26 8.07 -4.21 -3.07
C MET A 26 9.60 -4.26 -3.01
N ARG A 27 10.24 -3.53 -2.07
CA ARG A 27 11.69 -3.53 -1.86
C ARG A 27 12.19 -4.88 -1.36
N GLU A 28 11.49 -5.45 -0.38
CA GLU A 28 11.84 -6.71 0.28
C GLU A 28 11.30 -7.95 -0.45
N ARG A 29 10.60 -7.74 -1.58
CA ARG A 29 9.99 -8.79 -2.42
C ARG A 29 8.91 -9.58 -1.67
N GLU A 30 8.22 -8.92 -0.75
CA GLU A 30 7.05 -9.46 -0.08
C GLU A 30 5.89 -9.54 -1.07
N SER A 31 5.06 -10.56 -0.90
CA SER A 31 3.92 -10.80 -1.78
C SER A 31 2.71 -9.97 -1.35
N PRO A 32 1.86 -9.49 -2.27
CA PRO A 32 0.53 -8.99 -1.92
C PRO A 32 -0.31 -9.98 -1.10
N MET A 33 0.02 -11.27 -1.13
CA MET A 33 -0.64 -12.29 -0.30
C MET A 33 -0.44 -12.08 1.19
N GLU A 34 0.63 -11.40 1.62
CA GLU A 34 0.85 -11.07 3.04
C GLU A 34 -0.24 -10.12 3.57
N ILE A 35 -0.68 -9.15 2.74
CA ILE A 35 -1.82 -8.29 3.07
C ILE A 35 -3.09 -9.12 3.32
N ILE A 36 -3.30 -10.18 2.52
CA ILE A 36 -4.47 -11.06 2.66
C ILE A 36 -4.34 -11.92 3.93
N ALA A 37 -3.14 -12.43 4.20
CA ALA A 37 -2.87 -13.30 5.36
C ALA A 37 -3.08 -12.58 6.69
N ASP A 38 -2.71 -11.30 6.77
CA ASP A 38 -2.78 -10.49 7.99
C ASP A 38 -3.83 -9.37 7.92
N GLY A 39 -4.82 -9.51 7.03
CA GLY A 39 -5.82 -8.47 6.75
C GLY A 39 -6.63 -8.00 7.96
N ASP A 40 -6.82 -8.85 8.96
CA ASP A 40 -7.50 -8.54 10.21
C ASP A 40 -6.69 -7.61 11.15
N LEU A 41 -5.39 -7.46 10.87
CA LEU A 41 -4.47 -6.63 11.64
C LEU A 41 -4.16 -5.30 10.96
N ILE A 42 -4.44 -5.16 9.66
CA ILE A 42 -4.09 -3.98 8.87
C ILE A 42 -5.07 -2.83 9.17
N SER A 43 -4.52 -1.66 9.53
CA SER A 43 -5.30 -0.43 9.75
C SER A 43 -4.84 0.74 8.89
N PHE A 44 -3.56 0.76 8.53
CA PHE A 44 -2.98 1.81 7.69
C PHE A 44 -2.41 1.21 6.40
N CYS A 45 -2.32 2.03 5.37
CA CYS A 45 -1.65 1.69 4.13
C CYS A 45 -0.84 2.88 3.65
N GLU A 46 0.43 2.63 3.35
CA GLU A 46 1.34 3.58 2.73
C GLU A 46 1.77 3.06 1.35
N ILE A 47 2.03 3.98 0.43
CA ILE A 47 2.36 3.63 -0.95
C ILE A 47 3.37 4.61 -1.55
N ALA A 48 4.37 4.06 -2.23
CA ALA A 48 5.31 4.76 -3.09
C ALA A 48 5.89 3.78 -4.11
N GLU A 49 6.60 4.28 -5.12
CA GLU A 49 7.22 3.46 -6.15
C GLU A 49 8.57 2.89 -5.70
N LYS A 50 8.86 1.65 -6.07
CA LYS A 50 9.96 0.81 -5.60
C LYS A 50 11.36 1.38 -5.87
N GLN A 51 11.57 1.94 -7.06
CA GLN A 51 12.93 2.27 -7.54
C GLN A 51 13.56 3.40 -6.71
N LYS A 52 12.84 4.51 -6.57
CA LYS A 52 13.34 5.76 -5.97
C LYS A 52 12.48 6.27 -4.81
N ARG A 53 11.48 5.48 -4.38
CA ARG A 53 10.43 5.93 -3.48
C ARG A 53 9.75 7.18 -4.04
N SER A 54 9.49 7.22 -5.35
CA SER A 54 8.81 8.34 -6.00
C SER A 54 7.30 8.29 -5.75
N LEU A 55 6.61 9.41 -6.00
CA LEU A 55 5.16 9.42 -6.05
C LEU A 55 4.65 8.42 -7.11
N PRO A 56 3.56 7.66 -6.86
CA PRO A 56 2.93 6.79 -7.85
C PRO A 56 2.78 7.46 -9.22
N GLY A 57 3.13 6.78 -10.31
CA GLY A 57 3.01 7.28 -11.68
C GLY A 57 4.22 8.05 -12.22
N VAL A 58 5.28 8.24 -11.43
CA VAL A 58 6.54 8.85 -11.90
C VAL A 58 7.46 7.81 -12.55
N ALA A 59 7.55 6.63 -11.95
CA ALA A 59 8.31 5.47 -12.41
C ALA A 59 7.41 4.38 -13.02
N ASP A 60 6.08 4.56 -12.95
CA ASP A 60 5.06 3.71 -13.58
C ASP A 60 5.04 2.27 -13.02
N ASP A 61 5.26 2.13 -11.71
CA ASP A 61 5.13 0.83 -11.04
C ASP A 61 3.66 0.36 -11.03
N ASP A 62 3.45 -0.93 -11.30
CA ASP A 62 2.12 -1.54 -11.22
C ASP A 62 1.75 -1.84 -9.75
N LEU A 63 0.87 -1.01 -9.18
CA LEU A 63 0.42 -1.11 -7.78
C LEU A 63 -0.87 -1.94 -7.65
N ARG A 64 -1.52 -2.29 -8.77
CA ARG A 64 -2.80 -3.03 -8.79
C ARG A 64 -2.76 -4.36 -8.02
N PRO A 65 -1.67 -5.14 -7.99
CA PRO A 65 -1.60 -6.36 -7.18
C PRO A 65 -1.85 -6.11 -5.69
N TYR A 66 -1.25 -5.06 -5.13
CA TYR A 66 -1.41 -4.70 -3.72
C TYR A 66 -2.78 -4.05 -3.45
N LEU A 67 -3.25 -3.20 -4.37
CA LEU A 67 -4.60 -2.63 -4.29
C LEU A 67 -5.69 -3.71 -4.32
N ARG A 68 -5.52 -4.77 -5.12
CA ARG A 68 -6.43 -5.94 -5.12
C ARG A 68 -6.42 -6.68 -3.79
N ALA A 69 -5.26 -6.86 -3.18
CA ALA A 69 -5.15 -7.48 -1.86
C ALA A 69 -5.90 -6.66 -0.80
N LEU A 70 -5.73 -5.33 -0.80
CA LEU A 70 -6.48 -4.41 0.07
C LEU A 70 -8.00 -4.49 -0.17
N LYS A 71 -8.43 -4.52 -1.44
CA LYS A 71 -9.86 -4.71 -1.79
C LYS A 71 -10.38 -6.02 -1.22
N GLN A 72 -9.62 -7.11 -1.36
CA GLN A 72 -10.02 -8.46 -0.94
C GLN A 72 -10.22 -8.57 0.57
N ILE A 73 -9.39 -7.91 1.38
CA ILE A 73 -9.57 -7.85 2.85
C ILE A 73 -10.65 -6.86 3.29
N GLY A 74 -11.29 -6.17 2.34
CA GLY A 74 -12.32 -5.18 2.64
C GLY A 74 -11.77 -3.89 3.22
N TYR A 75 -10.51 -3.53 2.95
CA TYR A 75 -9.92 -2.28 3.42
C TYR A 75 -10.74 -1.07 2.96
N ARG A 76 -11.01 -0.13 3.87
CA ARG A 76 -11.76 1.12 3.63
C ARG A 76 -11.05 2.37 4.19
N GLY A 77 -9.82 2.20 4.67
CA GLY A 77 -9.03 3.29 5.22
C GLY A 77 -8.38 4.15 4.14
N PHE A 78 -7.64 5.17 4.57
CA PHE A 78 -6.86 6.02 3.68
C PHE A 78 -5.60 5.31 3.19
N ILE A 79 -5.21 5.59 1.95
CA ILE A 79 -3.91 5.21 1.40
C ILE A 79 -3.04 6.47 1.41
N PHE A 80 -1.96 6.46 2.19
CA PHE A 80 -1.04 7.58 2.32
C PHE A 80 0.07 7.46 1.28
N ILE A 81 0.31 8.51 0.50
CA ILE A 81 1.43 8.54 -0.43
C ILE A 81 2.69 8.98 0.33
N GLU A 82 3.67 8.10 0.40
CA GLU A 82 4.94 8.33 1.11
C GLU A 82 6.13 8.41 0.13
N GLY A 83 5.89 9.05 -1.02
CA GLY A 83 6.89 9.24 -2.06
C GLY A 83 7.62 10.58 -1.97
N ASN A 84 8.89 10.59 -2.37
CA ASN A 84 9.69 11.78 -2.63
C ASN A 84 9.24 12.44 -3.94
N THR A 85 9.44 13.75 -4.01
CA THR A 85 9.14 14.56 -5.18
C THR A 85 10.18 15.67 -5.35
N ASP A 86 10.67 15.86 -6.58
CA ASP A 86 11.58 16.93 -6.94
C ASP A 86 10.83 18.12 -7.58
N ASP A 87 9.64 17.86 -8.15
CA ASP A 87 8.73 18.86 -8.70
C ASP A 87 7.28 18.61 -8.24
N PRO A 88 6.89 19.09 -7.04
CA PRO A 88 5.56 18.84 -6.50
C PRO A 88 4.42 19.34 -7.38
N ALA A 89 4.64 20.43 -8.13
CA ALA A 89 3.61 21.04 -8.97
C ALA A 89 3.26 20.15 -10.17
N ALA A 90 4.25 19.43 -10.71
CA ALA A 90 4.05 18.48 -11.79
C ALA A 90 3.64 17.09 -11.29
N GLU A 91 4.31 16.57 -10.25
CA GLU A 91 4.24 15.16 -9.89
C GLU A 91 3.02 14.82 -9.01
N ILE A 92 2.55 15.72 -8.15
CA ILE A 92 1.35 15.47 -7.31
C ILE A 92 0.09 15.24 -8.16
N PRO A 93 -0.23 16.09 -9.16
CA PRO A 93 -1.39 15.86 -10.03
C PRO A 93 -1.29 14.55 -10.83
N ILE A 94 -0.09 14.23 -11.32
CA ILE A 94 0.18 12.96 -12.02
C ILE A 94 -0.12 11.79 -11.08
N SER A 95 0.39 11.86 -9.86
CA SER A 95 0.24 10.79 -8.89
C SER A 95 -1.19 10.58 -8.43
N PHE A 96 -1.90 11.67 -8.16
CA PHE A 96 -3.32 11.60 -7.84
C PHE A 96 -4.10 10.91 -8.96
N LYS A 97 -3.87 11.31 -10.22
CA LYS A 97 -4.56 10.71 -11.37
C LYS A 97 -4.20 9.22 -11.50
N TYR A 98 -2.91 8.90 -11.46
CA TYR A 98 -2.41 7.54 -11.66
C TYR A 98 -2.97 6.57 -10.62
N LEU A 99 -2.87 6.94 -9.34
CA LEU A 99 -3.37 6.10 -8.25
C LEU A 99 -4.89 5.99 -8.28
N SER A 100 -5.60 7.08 -8.58
CA SER A 100 -7.07 7.07 -8.74
C SER A 100 -7.52 6.14 -9.86
N ASP A 101 -6.83 6.15 -11.00
CA ASP A 101 -7.14 5.28 -12.14
C ASP A 101 -6.96 3.81 -11.77
N GLN A 102 -5.84 3.44 -11.12
CA GLN A 102 -5.61 2.05 -10.69
C GLN A 102 -6.59 1.60 -9.61
N ILE A 103 -6.93 2.47 -8.64
CA ILE A 103 -7.96 2.18 -7.63
C ILE A 103 -9.30 1.97 -8.33
N SER A 104 -9.69 2.86 -9.25
CA SER A 104 -10.94 2.74 -9.99
C SER A 104 -11.00 1.44 -10.79
N GLU A 105 -9.92 1.07 -11.49
CA GLU A 105 -9.80 -0.20 -12.22
C GLU A 105 -10.02 -1.40 -11.28
N VAL A 106 -9.31 -1.44 -10.15
CA VAL A 106 -9.39 -2.53 -9.18
C VAL A 106 -10.78 -2.64 -8.52
N TYR A 107 -11.38 -1.52 -8.14
CA TYR A 107 -12.64 -1.50 -7.40
C TYR A 107 -13.87 -1.65 -8.29
N SER A 108 -13.79 -1.23 -9.56
CA SER A 108 -14.86 -1.39 -10.54
C SER A 108 -14.91 -2.77 -11.19
N ALA A 109 -13.81 -3.54 -11.11
CA ALA A 109 -13.79 -4.93 -11.55
C ALA A 109 -14.79 -5.79 -10.73
N PRO A 110 -15.58 -6.65 -11.41
CA PRO A 110 -16.59 -7.49 -10.76
C PRO A 110 -16.02 -8.48 -9.75
#